data_AF-A0A9R1BY07-F1
#
_entry.id   AF-A0A9R1BY07-F1
#
_cell.length_a   1.000
_cell.length_b   1.000
_cell.length_c   1.000
_cell.angle_alpha   90.00
_cell.angle_beta   90.00
_cell.angle_gamma   90.00
#
_symmetry.space_group_name_H-M   'P 1'
#
loop_
_entity.id
_entity.type
_entity.pdbx_description
1 polymer ?
#
loop_
_entity_poly.entity_id
_entity_poly.type
_entity_poly.pdbx_seq_one_letter_code
_entity_poly.pdbx_strand_id
1 'polypeptide(L)'
;MWIQMEHPKQLTFTFRNLTNVGLFGIFPECDLRWTIFILEAAAALQNFRKGIAEKTNLVWEPLKDLKHLNLKVLQMSGFEEEDKVTNYIRLVMERTVGLKRIELHGEEPCEKCDDIDDIDPRKRSQVDEARRRWIKERLTHGPSSSVEIIIC
;
A
#
# COMPACT_ATOMS: atom_id res chain seq x y z
N MET A 1 18.53 -11.01 -6.75
CA MET A 1 18.37 -10.69 -8.18
C MET A 1 17.90 -9.24 -8.25
N TRP A 2 18.69 -8.33 -8.84
CA TRP A 2 18.31 -6.91 -8.97
C TRP A 2 17.60 -6.72 -10.31
N ILE A 3 16.38 -6.21 -10.28
CA ILE A 3 15.61 -5.88 -11.49
C ILE A 3 15.74 -4.36 -11.69
N GLN A 4 16.39 -3.94 -12.77
CA GLN A 4 16.45 -2.53 -13.15
C GLN A 4 15.11 -2.14 -13.80
N MET A 5 14.47 -1.07 -13.32
CA MET A 5 13.24 -0.55 -13.92
C MET A 5 13.53 -0.03 -15.32
N GLU A 6 12.86 -0.60 -16.33
CA GLU A 6 12.85 -0.03 -17.68
C GLU A 6 12.21 1.36 -17.67
N HIS A 7 12.52 2.18 -18.68
CA HIS A 7 12.03 3.55 -18.73
C HIS A 7 10.48 3.58 -18.77
N PRO A 8 9.78 4.38 -17.94
CA PRO A 8 8.31 4.34 -17.78
C PRO A 8 7.53 4.36 -19.10
N LYS A 9 8.03 5.12 -20.08
CA LYS A 9 7.45 5.26 -21.43
C LYS A 9 7.24 3.94 -22.18
N GLN A 10 8.10 2.93 -21.97
CA GLN A 10 7.95 1.63 -22.63
C GLN A 10 6.82 0.82 -21.98
N LEU A 11 6.67 0.95 -20.66
CA LEU A 11 5.65 0.22 -19.91
C LEU A 11 4.30 0.90 -19.93
N THR A 12 4.20 2.20 -20.21
CA THR A 12 2.89 2.87 -20.39
C THR A 12 2.05 2.15 -21.44
N PHE A 13 2.66 1.69 -22.53
CA PHE A 13 1.94 0.90 -23.54
C PHE A 13 1.48 -0.46 -23.00
N THR A 14 2.34 -1.13 -22.23
CA THR A 14 2.06 -2.44 -21.63
C THR A 14 0.97 -2.35 -20.56
N PHE A 15 0.98 -1.30 -19.74
CA PHE A 15 0.10 -1.12 -18.59
C PHE A 15 -1.12 -0.24 -18.87
N ARG A 16 -1.32 0.25 -20.09
CA ARG A 16 -2.47 1.11 -20.46
C ARG A 16 -3.84 0.52 -20.11
N ASN A 17 -3.95 -0.81 -20.09
CA ASN A 17 -5.19 -1.54 -19.79
C ASN A 17 -5.18 -2.17 -18.39
N LEU A 18 -4.13 -1.94 -17.59
CA LEU A 18 -3.98 -2.52 -16.27
C LEU A 18 -4.89 -1.80 -15.29
N THR A 19 -5.94 -2.48 -14.83
CA THR A 19 -6.94 -1.92 -13.91
C THR A 19 -6.77 -2.38 -12.48
N ASN A 20 -6.04 -3.49 -12.27
CA ASN A 20 -5.88 -4.16 -10.99
C ASN A 20 -4.42 -4.60 -10.84
N VAL A 21 -3.78 -4.25 -9.73
CA VAL A 21 -2.43 -4.68 -9.39
C VAL A 21 -2.38 -5.11 -7.93
N GLY A 22 -1.67 -6.19 -7.65
CA GLY A 22 -1.29 -6.59 -6.32
C GLY A 22 0.22 -6.71 -6.20
N LEU A 23 0.81 -6.05 -5.21
CA LEU A 23 2.22 -6.10 -4.89
C LEU A 23 2.39 -6.68 -3.49
N PHE A 24 3.00 -7.86 -3.38
CA PHE A 24 3.19 -8.59 -2.12
C PHE A 24 4.65 -9.03 -2.01
N GLY A 25 5.16 -9.13 -0.77
CA GLY A 25 6.50 -9.64 -0.52
C GLY A 25 7.61 -8.81 -1.19
N ILE A 26 7.37 -7.52 -1.40
CA ILE A 26 8.36 -6.62 -2.01
C ILE A 26 9.44 -6.33 -0.98
N PHE A 27 10.70 -6.60 -1.35
CA PHE A 27 11.87 -6.39 -0.50
C PHE A 27 11.93 -4.95 0.05
N PRO A 28 12.45 -4.76 1.29
CA PRO A 28 12.68 -3.44 1.89
C PRO A 28 13.36 -2.42 0.99
N GLU A 29 14.28 -2.85 0.13
CA GLU A 29 15.02 -2.01 -0.80
C GLU A 29 14.23 -1.71 -2.09
N CYS A 30 13.18 -2.48 -2.38
CA CYS A 30 12.24 -2.25 -3.47
C CYS A 30 11.13 -1.29 -3.02
N ASP A 31 11.62 -0.09 -2.68
CA ASP A 31 10.97 1.09 -2.10
C ASP A 31 9.60 1.51 -2.71
N LEU A 32 9.08 2.61 -2.14
CA LEU A 32 7.92 3.36 -2.63
C LEU A 32 7.98 3.66 -4.15
N ARG A 33 9.18 3.77 -4.74
CA ARG A 33 9.35 4.14 -6.16
C ARG A 33 8.75 3.11 -7.10
N TRP A 34 8.79 1.81 -6.77
CA TRP A 34 8.11 0.79 -7.58
C TRP A 34 6.60 0.97 -7.60
N THR A 35 6.04 1.34 -6.45
CA THR A 35 4.60 1.59 -6.32
C THR A 35 4.21 2.82 -7.14
N ILE A 36 5.00 3.88 -7.04
CA ILE A 36 4.83 5.13 -7.81
C ILE A 36 4.92 4.85 -9.31
N PHE A 37 5.95 4.11 -9.72
CA PHE A 37 6.20 3.78 -11.11
C PHE A 37 5.03 3.03 -11.76
N ILE A 38 4.46 2.05 -11.05
CA ILE A 38 3.28 1.32 -11.53
C ILE A 38 2.06 2.26 -11.59
N LEU A 39 1.87 3.09 -10.56
CA LEU A 39 0.78 4.05 -10.51
C LEU A 39 0.85 5.08 -11.65
N GLU A 40 2.06 5.51 -12.05
CA GLU A 40 2.29 6.42 -13.17
C GLU A 40 2.12 5.74 -14.53
N ALA A 41 2.63 4.53 -14.70
CA ALA A 41 2.58 3.82 -15.98
C ALA A 41 1.19 3.26 -16.29
N ALA A 42 0.37 2.96 -15.28
CA ALA A 42 -0.95 2.37 -15.41
C ALA A 42 -2.08 3.41 -15.23
N ALA A 43 -2.30 4.25 -16.23
CA ALA A 43 -3.34 5.31 -16.18
C ALA A 43 -4.78 4.78 -15.95
N ALA A 44 -5.06 3.53 -16.32
CA ALA A 44 -6.36 2.88 -16.11
C ALA A 44 -6.49 2.17 -14.75
N LEU A 45 -5.46 2.24 -13.89
CA LEU A 45 -5.42 1.52 -12.62
C LEU A 45 -6.51 2.03 -11.66
N GLN A 46 -7.38 1.11 -11.24
CA GLN A 46 -8.50 1.40 -10.34
C GLN A 46 -8.36 0.72 -8.99
N ASN A 47 -7.72 -0.44 -8.93
CA ASN A 47 -7.56 -1.21 -7.70
C ASN A 47 -6.09 -1.54 -7.48
N PHE A 48 -5.55 -1.12 -6.35
CA PHE A 48 -4.16 -1.37 -5.99
C PHE A 48 -4.10 -2.05 -4.64
N ARG A 49 -3.51 -3.25 -4.60
CA ARG A 49 -3.29 -4.04 -3.39
C ARG A 49 -1.81 -4.01 -3.04
N LYS A 50 -1.49 -3.68 -1.79
CA LYS A 50 -0.12 -3.68 -1.29
C LYS A 50 -0.03 -4.48 0.00
N GLY A 51 0.64 -5.61 -0.04
CA GLY A 51 1.22 -6.25 1.14
C GLY A 51 2.59 -5.66 1.39
N ILE A 52 2.78 -5.03 2.55
CA ILE A 52 4.10 -4.57 2.97
C ILE A 52 4.82 -5.78 3.59
N ALA A 53 6.06 -6.02 3.18
CA ALA A 53 6.90 -7.05 3.79
C ALA A 53 7.57 -6.49 5.05
N GLU A 54 7.93 -7.37 5.98
CA GLU A 54 8.65 -7.04 7.22
C GLU A 54 9.80 -6.05 6.99
N LYS A 55 9.97 -5.11 7.93
CA LYS A 55 11.09 -4.14 7.96
C LYS A 55 11.37 -3.40 6.65
N THR A 56 10.35 -2.98 5.90
CA THR A 56 10.59 -2.03 4.80
C THR A 56 11.01 -0.67 5.35
N ASN A 57 12.25 -0.26 5.06
CA ASN A 57 12.67 1.12 5.18
C ASN A 57 11.89 1.93 4.13
N LEU A 58 10.69 2.40 4.49
CA LEU A 58 9.96 3.39 3.70
C LEU A 58 10.75 4.70 3.79
N VAL A 59 11.84 4.79 3.02
CA VAL A 59 12.56 6.04 2.80
C VAL A 59 11.70 6.86 1.88
N TRP A 60 11.13 7.90 2.46
CA TRP A 60 10.21 8.82 1.82
C TRP A 60 10.98 9.81 0.96
N GLU A 61 10.73 9.82 -0.35
CA GLU A 61 11.11 10.94 -1.21
C GLU A 61 9.86 11.72 -1.64
N PRO A 62 9.88 13.07 -1.63
CA PRO A 62 8.74 13.88 -2.03
C PRO A 62 8.31 13.58 -3.46
N LEU A 63 7.11 13.04 -3.60
CA LEU A 63 6.46 12.81 -4.88
C LEU A 63 6.08 14.15 -5.49
N LYS A 64 6.87 14.67 -6.42
CA LYS A 64 6.61 16.02 -6.93
C LYS A 64 5.40 16.09 -7.86
N ASP A 65 5.04 15.03 -8.60
CA ASP A 65 4.09 15.17 -9.72
C ASP A 65 3.08 14.04 -9.93
N LEU A 66 2.70 13.29 -8.89
CA LEU A 66 1.55 12.38 -8.97
C LEU A 66 0.24 13.17 -9.05
N LYS A 67 -0.16 13.57 -10.25
CA LYS A 67 -1.47 14.15 -10.54
C LYS A 67 -2.19 13.16 -11.46
N HIS A 68 -3.45 12.86 -11.17
CA HIS A 68 -4.36 12.02 -11.99
C HIS A 68 -4.26 10.49 -11.81
N LEU A 69 -4.06 10.01 -10.59
CA LEU A 69 -4.34 8.61 -10.29
C LEU A 69 -5.85 8.34 -10.44
N ASN A 70 -6.23 7.41 -11.34
CA ASN A 70 -7.61 6.93 -11.49
C ASN A 70 -7.96 5.84 -10.45
N LEU A 71 -7.18 5.78 -9.38
CA LEU A 71 -7.29 4.79 -8.33
C LEU A 71 -8.59 5.03 -7.56
N LYS A 72 -9.41 3.98 -7.45
CA LYS A 72 -10.69 3.97 -6.73
C LYS A 72 -10.56 3.26 -5.39
N VAL A 73 -9.77 2.19 -5.34
CA VAL A 73 -9.59 1.35 -4.15
C VAL A 73 -8.11 1.11 -3.87
N LEU A 74 -7.69 1.43 -2.65
CA LEU A 74 -6.39 1.07 -2.10
C LEU A 74 -6.59 -0.02 -1.03
N GLN A 75 -6.03 -1.21 -1.25
CA GLN A 75 -6.00 -2.28 -0.25
C GLN A 75 -4.59 -2.39 0.32
N MET A 76 -4.48 -2.48 1.64
CA MET A 76 -3.19 -2.59 2.30
C MET A 76 -3.21 -3.63 3.43
N SER A 77 -2.10 -4.35 3.60
CA SER A 77 -1.92 -5.43 4.59
C SER A 77 -0.46 -5.55 5.05
N GLY A 78 -0.22 -6.22 6.19
CA GLY A 78 1.13 -6.60 6.67
C GLY A 78 1.94 -5.42 7.24
N PHE A 79 1.42 -4.73 8.25
CA PHE A 79 2.03 -3.49 8.76
C PHE A 79 2.76 -3.68 10.08
N GLU A 80 4.03 -3.24 10.12
CA GLU A 80 4.81 -3.15 11.37
C GLU A 80 5.01 -1.72 11.87
N GLU A 81 5.01 -0.72 10.98
CA GLU A 81 5.28 0.68 11.33
C GLU A 81 4.08 1.59 11.00
N GLU A 82 3.22 1.81 11.98
CA GLU A 82 1.89 2.41 11.76
C GLU A 82 1.95 3.87 11.29
N ASP A 83 2.93 4.65 11.76
CA ASP A 83 3.13 6.05 11.35
C ASP A 83 3.50 6.19 9.87
N LYS A 84 4.43 5.35 9.39
CA LYS A 84 4.85 5.36 7.99
C LYS A 84 3.68 4.99 7.07
N VAL A 85 2.91 3.99 7.46
CA VAL A 85 1.71 3.55 6.72
C VAL A 85 0.66 4.65 6.68
N THR A 86 0.42 5.31 7.82
CA THR A 86 -0.54 6.42 7.89
C THR A 86 -0.12 7.56 6.94
N ASN A 87 1.17 7.91 6.92
CA ASN A 87 1.69 8.95 6.04
C ASN A 87 1.60 8.56 4.55
N TYR A 88 1.85 7.29 4.21
CA TYR A 88 1.63 6.76 2.87
C TYR A 88 0.19 7.00 2.41
N ILE A 89 -0.77 6.55 3.21
CA ILE A 89 -2.19 6.57 2.86
C ILE A 89 -2.66 8.02 2.70
N ARG A 90 -2.26 8.92 3.61
CA ARG A 90 -2.56 10.35 3.50
C ARG A 90 -2.07 10.94 2.18
N LEU A 91 -0.86 10.60 1.76
CA LEU A 91 -0.31 11.05 0.48
C LEU A 91 -1.14 10.52 -0.71
N VAL A 92 -1.54 9.25 -0.69
CA VAL A 92 -2.41 8.69 -1.74
C VAL A 92 -3.75 9.42 -1.76
N MET A 93 -4.34 9.71 -0.60
CA MET A 93 -5.59 10.49 -0.48
C MET A 93 -5.43 11.91 -1.04
N GLU A 94 -4.34 12.61 -0.71
CA GLU A 94 -4.05 13.97 -1.20
C GLU A 94 -3.88 14.04 -2.72
N ARG A 95 -3.34 12.98 -3.34
CA ARG A 95 -2.97 12.95 -4.76
C ARG A 95 -4.00 12.27 -5.67
N THR A 96 -4.93 11.52 -5.08
CA THR A 96 -5.92 10.73 -5.81
C THR A 96 -7.31 11.32 -5.64
N VAL A 97 -7.68 12.22 -6.55
CA VAL A 97 -8.99 12.90 -6.53
C VAL A 97 -10.18 11.92 -6.69
N GLY A 98 -9.95 10.74 -7.29
CA GLY A 98 -10.96 9.71 -7.52
C GLY A 98 -11.01 8.58 -6.47
N LEU A 99 -10.22 8.66 -5.39
CA LEU A 99 -10.17 7.60 -4.39
C LEU A 99 -11.52 7.49 -3.67
N LYS A 100 -12.09 6.29 -3.65
CA LYS A 100 -13.39 6.01 -3.03
C LYS A 100 -13.25 5.24 -1.73
N ARG A 101 -12.31 4.29 -1.70
CA ARG A 101 -12.18 3.35 -0.58
C ARG A 101 -10.73 3.02 -0.26
N ILE A 102 -10.46 2.88 1.04
CA ILE A 102 -9.25 2.29 1.59
C ILE A 102 -9.66 1.07 2.41
N GLU A 103 -9.01 -0.06 2.18
CA GLU A 103 -9.26 -1.31 2.89
C GLU A 103 -8.00 -1.76 3.62
N LEU A 104 -8.11 -1.90 4.94
CA LEU A 104 -7.04 -2.36 5.82
C LEU A 104 -7.28 -3.83 6.15
N HIS A 105 -6.58 -4.70 5.43
CA HIS A 105 -6.65 -6.15 5.57
C HIS A 105 -5.68 -6.63 6.63
N GLY A 106 -6.08 -7.66 7.37
CA GLY A 106 -5.20 -8.33 8.32
C GLY A 106 -4.01 -8.99 7.63
N GLU A 107 -2.95 -9.22 8.39
CA GLU A 107 -1.78 -9.95 7.92
C GLU A 107 -2.15 -11.39 7.51
N GLU A 108 -1.89 -11.74 6.25
CA GLU A 108 -2.03 -13.12 5.79
C GLU A 108 -0.85 -13.94 6.35
N PRO A 109 -1.10 -15.10 6.98
CA PRO A 109 -0.02 -15.95 7.47
C PRO A 109 0.85 -16.41 6.30
N CYS A 110 2.15 -16.17 6.41
CA CYS A 110 3.12 -16.65 5.44
C CYS A 110 3.18 -18.19 5.47
N GLU A 111 2.73 -18.85 4.39
CA GLU A 111 2.69 -20.31 4.26
C GLU A 111 4.05 -21.01 4.41
N LYS A 112 5.16 -20.26 4.34
CA LYS A 112 6.54 -20.77 4.43
C LYS A 112 7.26 -20.34 5.70
N CYS A 113 6.66 -19.45 6.48
CA CYS A 113 7.26 -18.89 7.68
C CYS A 113 6.77 -19.69 8.88
N ASP A 114 7.09 -20.99 8.90
CA ASP A 114 6.66 -21.90 9.95
C ASP A 114 7.48 -21.76 11.26
N ASP A 115 8.56 -20.95 11.29
CA ASP A 115 9.64 -21.18 12.27
C ASP A 115 10.23 -19.97 13.03
N ILE A 116 9.62 -18.77 13.12
CA ILE A 116 10.35 -17.63 13.75
C ILE A 116 9.69 -16.96 14.96
N ASP A 117 8.38 -17.04 15.19
CA ASP A 117 7.78 -16.38 16.36
C ASP A 117 7.09 -17.37 17.30
N ASP A 118 7.58 -17.46 18.54
CA ASP A 118 6.92 -18.05 19.73
C ASP A 118 5.61 -17.31 20.12
N ILE A 119 5.08 -16.45 19.24
CA ILE A 119 3.90 -15.63 19.51
C ILE A 119 2.65 -16.45 19.16
N ASP A 120 1.81 -16.69 20.16
CA ASP A 120 0.46 -17.25 20.00
C ASP A 120 -0.26 -16.58 18.81
N PRO A 121 -0.72 -17.35 17.79
CA PRO A 121 -1.45 -16.83 16.64
C PRO A 121 -2.63 -15.93 17.01
N ARG A 122 -3.32 -16.21 18.14
CA ARG A 122 -4.40 -15.35 18.65
C ARG A 122 -3.89 -13.98 19.07
N LYS A 123 -2.74 -13.94 19.73
CA LYS A 123 -2.10 -12.69 20.16
C LYS A 123 -1.61 -11.88 18.96
N ARG A 124 -1.03 -12.54 17.95
CA ARG A 124 -0.63 -11.90 16.68
C ARG A 124 -1.85 -11.25 16.00
N SER A 125 -2.94 -11.99 15.86
CA SER A 125 -4.19 -11.48 15.27
C SER A 125 -4.77 -10.29 16.06
N GLN A 126 -4.76 -10.32 17.39
CA GLN A 126 -5.21 -9.19 18.21
C GLN A 126 -4.36 -7.93 18.03
N VAL A 127 -3.03 -8.09 17.95
CA VAL A 127 -2.10 -6.97 17.71
C VAL A 127 -2.34 -6.37 16.33
N ASP A 128 -2.45 -7.19 15.29
CA ASP A 128 -2.76 -6.74 13.93
C ASP A 128 -4.10 -5.97 13.86
N GLU A 129 -5.16 -6.50 14.47
CA GLU A 129 -6.45 -5.80 14.53
C GLU A 129 -6.36 -4.45 15.25
N ALA A 130 -5.60 -4.38 16.35
CA ALA A 130 -5.40 -3.13 17.08
C ALA A 130 -4.66 -2.09 16.23
N ARG A 131 -3.63 -2.51 15.47
CA ARG A 131 -2.90 -1.64 14.54
C ARG A 131 -3.80 -1.08 13.45
N ARG A 132 -4.64 -1.92 12.81
CA ARG A 132 -5.57 -1.48 11.76
C ARG A 132 -6.60 -0.48 12.28
N ARG A 133 -7.11 -0.70 13.50
CA ARG A 133 -7.98 0.26 14.19
C ARG A 133 -7.29 1.60 14.44
N TRP A 134 -6.05 1.57 14.92
CA TRP A 134 -5.26 2.77 15.16
C TRP A 134 -4.99 3.56 13.87
N ILE A 135 -4.62 2.89 12.77
CA ILE A 135 -4.40 3.52 11.47
C ILE A 135 -5.70 4.17 10.98
N LYS A 136 -6.83 3.44 11.04
CA LYS A 136 -8.13 3.98 10.67
C LYS A 136 -8.47 5.25 11.47
N GLU A 137 -8.31 5.22 12.78
CA GLU A 137 -8.57 6.38 13.65
C GLU A 137 -7.74 7.60 13.22
N ARG A 138 -6.44 7.44 13.01
CA ARG A 138 -5.56 8.54 12.57
C ARG A 138 -5.86 9.08 11.17
N LEU A 139 -6.37 8.23 10.27
CA LEU A 139 -6.77 8.67 8.94
C LEU A 139 -8.11 9.41 8.96
N THR A 140 -9.02 9.05 9.87
CA THR A 140 -10.30 9.77 10.02
C THR A 140 -10.15 11.13 10.69
N HIS A 141 -9.07 11.35 11.44
CA HIS A 141 -8.77 12.63 12.09
C HIS A 141 -7.97 13.53 11.13
N GLY A 142 -8.69 14.39 10.40
CA GLY A 142 -8.15 15.33 9.40
C GLY A 142 -9.27 16.01 8.60
N PRO A 143 -8.96 16.92 7.65
CA PRO A 143 -9.98 17.52 6.78
C PRO A 143 -10.82 16.42 6.13
N SER A 144 -12.14 16.51 6.29
CA SER A 144 -13.11 15.47 5.95
C SER A 144 -12.88 14.92 4.54
N SER A 145 -12.23 13.76 4.45
CA SER A 145 -12.06 13.06 3.18
C SER A 145 -13.35 12.30 2.89
N SER A 146 -13.85 12.39 1.66
CA SER A 146 -14.98 11.58 1.17
C SER A 146 -14.62 10.09 0.98
N VAL A 147 -13.43 9.66 1.40
CA VAL A 147 -12.91 8.30 1.22
C VAL A 147 -13.41 7.40 2.34
N GLU A 148 -14.04 6.29 1.98
CA GLU A 148 -14.48 5.26 2.90
C GLU A 148 -13.30 4.43 3.41
N ILE A 149 -13.12 4.29 4.72
CA ILE A 149 -12.03 3.48 5.31
C ILE A 149 -12.61 2.27 6.04
N ILE A 150 -12.33 1.08 5.53
CA ILE A 150 -12.85 -0.20 6.02
C ILE A 150 -11.70 -1.03 6.60
N ILE A 151 -11.99 -1.73 7.70
CA ILE A 151 -11.13 -2.79 8.24
C ILE A 151 -11.73 -4.11 7.75
N CYS A 152 -10.93 -4.92 7.08
CA CYS A 152 -11.35 -6.16 6.42
C CYS A 152 -10.82 -7.40 7.13
#